data_AF-A0A536JVF7-F1
#
_entry.id   AF-A0A536JVF7-F1
#
_cell.length_a   1.000
_cell.length_b   1.000
_cell.length_c   1.000
_cell.angle_alpha   90.00
_cell.angle_beta   90.00
_cell.angle_gamma   90.00
#
_symmetry.space_group_name_H-M   'P 1'
#
loop_
_entity.id
_entity.type
_entity.pdbx_description
1 polymer ?
#
loop_
_entity_poly.entity_id
_entity_poly.type
_entity_poly.pdbx_seq_one_letter_code
_entity_poly.pdbx_strand_id
1 'polypeptide(L)'
;MRSHRAGVAILALAFALFGLVALALVWSGDWAYAALANANGVKGATFRSYGPCTFAPPTSCFVEGPISLESLLGWHRAWATYVAGLSSEAPVTFGRSTFTSDEYAHMADVRAVFRGFEIGAVLGLFVAAYDVAIARRRGDAMRLIRSGALVSAAIVALVGVAAAVAFDPLFLLFHEIFFPQGNFLFSSDSNLIRLYPEWYWQGITAGVGLSFVAAALVTAATSHIALRRRSNTYTPAG
;
A
#
# COMPACT_ATOMS: atom_id res chain seq x y z
N MET A 1 23.52 23.35 -12.67
CA MET A 1 23.98 22.46 -11.59
C MET A 1 22.82 22.26 -10.60
N ARG A 2 22.32 21.03 -10.38
CA ARG A 2 21.29 20.77 -9.34
C ARG A 2 21.91 20.96 -7.94
N SER A 3 21.18 21.62 -7.04
CA SER A 3 21.61 21.78 -5.63
C SER A 3 21.52 20.45 -4.87
N HIS A 4 22.35 20.29 -3.84
CA HIS A 4 22.33 19.08 -3.00
C HIS A 4 20.94 18.84 -2.37
N ARG A 5 20.26 19.90 -1.93
CA ARG A 5 18.89 19.84 -1.37
C ARG A 5 17.88 19.29 -2.38
N ALA A 6 17.97 19.71 -3.64
CA ALA A 6 17.10 19.19 -4.70
C ALA A 6 17.35 17.70 -4.95
N GLY A 7 18.61 17.25 -4.97
CA GLY A 7 18.93 15.83 -5.10
C GLY A 7 18.39 14.98 -3.94
N VAL A 8 18.50 15.46 -2.71
CA VAL A 8 17.94 14.77 -1.53
C VAL A 8 16.43 14.64 -1.62
N ALA A 9 15.73 15.72 -1.99
CA ALA A 9 14.28 15.70 -2.13
C ALA A 9 13.82 14.72 -3.21
N ILE A 10 14.46 14.74 -4.38
CA ILE A 10 14.13 13.83 -5.48
C ILE A 10 14.36 12.37 -5.08
N LEU A 11 15.52 12.06 -4.49
CA LEU A 11 15.82 10.70 -4.04
C LEU A 11 14.84 10.25 -2.96
N ALA A 12 14.50 11.12 -2.00
CA ALA A 12 13.56 10.80 -0.93
C ALA A 12 12.16 10.46 -1.49
N LEU A 13 11.64 11.26 -2.43
CA LEU A 13 10.34 11.02 -3.05
C LEU A 13 10.34 9.75 -3.91
N ALA A 14 11.39 9.55 -4.71
CA ALA A 14 11.53 8.35 -5.54
C ALA A 14 11.65 7.07 -4.69
N PHE A 15 12.45 7.12 -3.62
CA PHE A 15 12.62 6.00 -2.69
C PHE A 15 11.34 5.72 -1.91
N ALA A 16 10.63 6.76 -1.45
CA ALA A 16 9.31 6.61 -0.80
C ALA A 16 8.29 5.98 -1.74
N LEU A 17 8.14 6.50 -2.96
CA LEU A 17 7.18 5.98 -3.93
C LEU A 17 7.46 4.52 -4.27
N PHE A 18 8.69 4.18 -4.61
CA PHE A 18 9.06 2.80 -4.93
C PHE A 18 8.89 1.87 -3.72
N GLY A 19 9.40 2.28 -2.56
CA GLY A 19 9.37 1.46 -1.35
C GLY A 19 7.94 1.20 -0.85
N LEU A 20 7.08 2.22 -0.86
CA LEU A 20 5.68 2.08 -0.44
C LEU A 20 4.89 1.17 -1.37
N VAL A 21 5.06 1.28 -2.69
CA VAL A 21 4.40 0.39 -3.66
C VAL A 21 4.87 -1.05 -3.50
N ALA A 22 6.19 -1.26 -3.39
CA ALA A 22 6.75 -2.60 -3.18
C ALA A 22 6.25 -3.23 -1.87
N LEU A 23 6.20 -2.45 -0.78
CA LEU A 23 5.69 -2.92 0.49
C LEU A 23 4.18 -3.14 0.49
N ALA A 24 3.40 -2.32 -0.22
CA ALA A 24 1.97 -2.54 -0.40
C ALA A 24 1.70 -3.91 -1.07
N LEU A 25 2.48 -4.27 -2.09
CA LEU A 25 2.41 -5.61 -2.72
C LEU A 25 2.80 -6.75 -1.76
N VAL A 26 3.78 -6.53 -0.89
CA VAL A 26 4.18 -7.53 0.12
C VAL A 26 3.08 -7.70 1.17
N TRP A 27 2.51 -6.60 1.64
CA TRP A 27 1.44 -6.58 2.65
C TRP A 27 0.06 -6.93 2.08
N SER A 28 -0.13 -6.97 0.76
CA SER A 28 -1.36 -7.48 0.14
C SER A 28 -1.41 -9.01 0.04
N GLY A 29 -0.46 -9.72 0.67
CA GLY A 29 -0.45 -11.17 0.72
C GLY A 29 -1.35 -11.72 1.83
N ASP A 30 -1.86 -12.94 1.62
CA ASP A 30 -2.73 -13.65 2.58
C ASP A 30 -2.17 -13.72 3.99
N TRP A 31 -0.84 -13.78 4.14
CA TRP A 31 -0.17 -13.80 5.44
C TRP A 31 -0.53 -12.57 6.28
N ALA A 32 -0.60 -11.39 5.66
CA ALA A 32 -0.87 -10.14 6.36
C ALA A 32 -2.33 -10.07 6.76
N TYR A 33 -3.24 -10.42 5.84
CA TYR A 33 -4.67 -10.52 6.15
C TYR A 33 -4.90 -11.52 7.30
N ALA A 34 -4.34 -12.72 7.22
CA ALA A 34 -4.50 -13.75 8.24
C ALA A 34 -3.93 -13.32 9.60
N ALA A 35 -2.75 -12.69 9.61
CA ALA A 35 -2.14 -12.17 10.83
C ALA A 35 -3.01 -11.08 11.48
N LEU A 36 -3.51 -10.14 10.70
CA LEU A 36 -4.39 -9.07 11.18
C LEU A 36 -5.75 -9.61 11.65
N ALA A 37 -6.34 -10.55 10.90
CA ALA A 37 -7.58 -11.23 11.29
C ALA A 37 -7.42 -11.94 12.64
N ASN A 38 -6.33 -12.70 12.81
CA ASN A 38 -6.02 -13.40 14.06
C ASN A 38 -5.79 -12.43 15.23
N ALA A 39 -5.05 -11.34 15.00
CA ALA A 39 -4.80 -10.31 16.01
C ALA A 39 -6.10 -9.63 16.49
N ASN A 40 -7.13 -9.59 15.64
CA ASN A 40 -8.44 -9.04 15.94
C ASN A 40 -9.50 -10.12 16.28
N GLY A 41 -9.10 -11.38 16.46
CA GLY A 41 -10.02 -12.47 16.81
C GLY A 41 -11.03 -12.86 15.71
N VAL A 42 -10.79 -12.46 14.47
CA VAL A 42 -11.68 -12.70 13.33
C VAL A 42 -11.48 -14.12 12.79
N LYS A 43 -12.52 -14.96 12.92
CA LYS A 43 -12.56 -16.34 12.39
C LYS A 43 -13.39 -16.50 11.13
N GLY A 44 -14.06 -15.43 10.71
CA GLY A 44 -15.00 -15.39 9.60
C GLY A 44 -15.81 -14.09 9.66
N ALA A 45 -16.72 -13.93 8.71
CA ALA A 45 -17.60 -12.77 8.62
C ALA A 45 -18.97 -13.19 8.04
N THR A 46 -19.98 -12.33 8.14
CA THR A 46 -21.24 -12.53 7.42
C THR A 46 -21.20 -11.79 6.10
N PHE A 47 -21.62 -12.42 5.00
CA PHE A 47 -21.71 -11.78 3.68
C PHE A 47 -23.12 -11.89 3.12
N ARG A 48 -23.49 -10.90 2.31
CA ARG A 48 -24.74 -10.88 1.55
C ARG A 48 -24.56 -11.66 0.25
N SER A 49 -25.45 -12.61 -0.02
CA SER A 49 -25.52 -13.27 -1.30
C SER A 49 -26.34 -12.45 -2.30
N TYR A 50 -25.76 -12.16 -3.47
CA TYR A 50 -26.45 -11.51 -4.59
C TYR A 50 -26.92 -12.58 -5.58
N GLY A 51 -28.06 -13.22 -5.28
CA GLY A 51 -28.70 -14.24 -6.11
C GLY A 51 -29.94 -13.73 -6.85
N PRO A 52 -30.39 -14.42 -7.92
CA PRO A 52 -31.68 -14.11 -8.52
C PRO A 52 -32.80 -14.34 -7.49
N CYS A 53 -33.64 -13.33 -7.30
CA CYS A 53 -34.82 -13.41 -6.44
C CYS A 53 -35.83 -14.37 -7.10
N THR A 54 -35.93 -15.61 -6.61
CA THR A 54 -36.96 -16.54 -7.09
C THR A 54 -38.32 -16.31 -6.42
N PHE A 55 -38.38 -15.44 -5.40
CA PHE A 55 -39.59 -15.15 -4.65
C PHE A 55 -39.82 -13.62 -4.54
N ALA A 56 -41.06 -13.18 -4.74
CA ALA A 56 -41.46 -11.78 -4.55
C ALA A 56 -41.88 -11.52 -3.09
N PRO A 57 -41.56 -10.36 -2.49
CA PRO A 57 -40.93 -9.19 -3.09
C PRO A 57 -39.38 -9.25 -3.12
N PRO A 58 -38.73 -8.58 -4.09
CA PRO A 58 -37.28 -8.63 -4.33
C PRO A 58 -36.41 -8.02 -3.21
N THR A 59 -37.01 -7.36 -2.22
CA THR A 59 -36.31 -6.75 -1.08
C THR A 59 -36.01 -7.74 0.05
N SER A 60 -36.53 -8.98 -0.01
CA SER A 60 -36.40 -9.99 1.05
C SER A 60 -35.52 -11.21 0.70
N CYS A 61 -34.81 -11.19 -0.44
CA CYS A 61 -34.04 -12.35 -0.92
C CYS A 61 -32.53 -12.28 -0.63
N PHE A 62 -32.07 -11.25 0.07
CA PHE A 62 -30.69 -11.18 0.53
C PHE A 62 -30.52 -12.14 1.70
N VAL A 63 -29.82 -13.25 1.46
CA VAL A 63 -29.43 -14.15 2.53
C VAL A 63 -28.07 -13.71 3.01
N GLU A 64 -28.00 -13.28 4.27
CA GLU A 64 -26.73 -13.17 4.97
C GLU A 64 -26.29 -14.56 5.42
N GLY A 65 -25.09 -14.95 5.02
CA GLY A 65 -24.51 -16.25 5.37
C GLY A 65 -23.16 -16.08 6.03
N PRO A 66 -22.79 -16.98 6.97
CA PRO A 66 -21.44 -17.00 7.51
C PRO A 66 -20.45 -17.46 6.43
N ILE A 67 -19.31 -16.78 6.38
CA ILE A 67 -18.17 -17.07 5.51
C ILE A 67 -16.96 -17.34 6.39
N SER A 68 -16.25 -18.43 6.11
CA SER A 68 -15.04 -18.80 6.85
C SER A 68 -13.88 -17.84 6.53
N LEU A 69 -12.92 -17.73 7.45
CA LEU A 69 -11.68 -16.99 7.18
C LEU A 69 -10.96 -17.49 5.91
N GLU A 70 -11.01 -18.78 5.62
CA GLU A 70 -10.44 -19.34 4.40
C GLU A 70 -11.06 -18.76 3.13
N SER A 71 -12.39 -18.63 3.08
CA SER A 71 -13.08 -17.99 1.96
C SER A 71 -12.78 -16.49 1.87
N LEU A 72 -12.65 -15.79 3.00
CA LEU A 72 -12.22 -14.40 3.01
C LEU A 72 -10.82 -14.23 2.41
N LEU A 73 -9.88 -15.10 2.80
CA LEU A 73 -8.52 -15.12 2.24
C LEU A 73 -8.53 -15.41 0.74
N GLY A 74 -9.41 -16.30 0.28
CA GLY A 74 -9.61 -16.57 -1.15
C GLY A 74 -10.05 -15.33 -1.94
N TRP A 75 -11.04 -14.60 -1.43
CA TRP A 75 -11.49 -13.35 -2.07
C TRP A 75 -10.46 -12.22 -1.96
N HIS A 76 -9.80 -12.09 -0.82
CA HIS A 76 -8.69 -11.16 -0.64
C HIS A 76 -7.59 -11.40 -1.68
N ARG A 77 -7.16 -12.65 -1.85
CA ARG A 77 -6.14 -13.03 -2.83
C ARG A 77 -6.55 -12.68 -4.25
N ALA A 78 -7.79 -12.99 -4.62
CA ALA A 78 -8.33 -12.70 -5.95
C ALA A 78 -8.40 -11.19 -6.23
N TRP A 79 -8.81 -10.38 -5.24
CA TRP A 79 -8.77 -8.94 -5.36
C TRP A 79 -7.34 -8.39 -5.46
N ALA A 80 -6.43 -8.89 -4.62
CA ALA A 80 -5.03 -8.48 -4.63
C ALA A 80 -4.35 -8.78 -5.98
N THR A 81 -4.57 -9.96 -6.55
CA THR A 81 -4.02 -10.31 -7.87
C THR A 81 -4.67 -9.52 -9.00
N TYR A 82 -5.97 -9.22 -8.91
CA TYR A 82 -6.67 -8.35 -9.86
C TYR A 82 -6.11 -6.92 -9.83
N VAL A 83 -5.99 -6.31 -8.65
CA VAL A 83 -5.48 -4.93 -8.47
C VAL A 83 -4.01 -4.82 -8.90
N ALA A 84 -3.18 -5.81 -8.56
CA ALA A 84 -1.78 -5.89 -9.01
C ALA A 84 -1.62 -6.20 -10.51
N GLY A 85 -2.73 -6.42 -11.24
CA GLY A 85 -2.70 -6.74 -12.67
C GLY A 85 -2.18 -8.13 -13.00
N LEU A 86 -2.08 -9.03 -12.01
CA LEU A 86 -1.73 -10.44 -12.20
C LEU A 86 -2.91 -11.27 -12.70
N SER A 87 -4.14 -10.77 -12.51
CA SER A 87 -5.39 -11.35 -13.04
C SER A 87 -6.21 -10.30 -13.80
N SER A 88 -6.91 -10.73 -14.84
CA SER A 88 -7.98 -9.95 -15.50
C SER A 88 -9.35 -10.14 -14.84
N GLU A 89 -9.52 -11.20 -14.07
CA GLU A 89 -10.80 -11.63 -13.50
C GLU A 89 -10.93 -11.16 -12.05
N ALA A 90 -12.07 -10.54 -11.74
CA ALA A 90 -12.46 -10.18 -10.39
C ALA A 90 -13.06 -11.41 -9.66
N PRO A 91 -13.05 -11.47 -8.31
CA PRO A 91 -13.53 -12.63 -7.57
C PRO A 91 -15.01 -12.92 -7.84
N VAL A 92 -15.31 -14.19 -8.08
CA VAL A 92 -16.67 -14.73 -8.19
C VAL A 92 -16.78 -16.00 -7.35
N THR A 93 -18.00 -16.37 -6.97
CA THR A 93 -18.25 -17.58 -6.18
C THR A 93 -19.34 -18.42 -6.83
N PHE A 94 -19.01 -19.67 -7.16
CA PHE A 94 -19.89 -20.59 -7.90
C PHE A 94 -20.47 -19.98 -9.20
N GLY A 95 -19.65 -19.20 -9.92
CA GLY A 95 -20.07 -18.53 -11.15
C GLY A 95 -21.01 -17.34 -10.95
N ARG A 96 -21.17 -16.85 -9.72
CA ARG A 96 -22.01 -15.70 -9.37
C ARG A 96 -21.20 -14.55 -8.78
N SER A 97 -21.75 -13.36 -8.93
CA SER A 97 -21.26 -12.11 -8.35
C SER A 97 -21.23 -12.19 -6.82
N THR A 98 -20.06 -11.99 -6.22
CA THR A 98 -19.90 -11.95 -4.76
C THR A 98 -20.13 -10.54 -4.20
N PHE A 99 -19.89 -9.53 -5.02
CA PHE A 99 -20.05 -8.11 -4.69
C PHE A 99 -21.15 -7.48 -5.58
N THR A 100 -21.59 -6.28 -5.24
CA THR A 100 -22.47 -5.45 -6.08
C THR A 100 -21.73 -4.90 -7.29
N SER A 101 -22.47 -4.46 -8.32
CA SER A 101 -21.90 -3.76 -9.47
C SER A 101 -21.01 -2.59 -9.07
N ASP A 102 -21.41 -1.85 -8.03
CA ASP A 102 -20.73 -0.63 -7.59
C ASP A 102 -19.42 -0.97 -6.87
N GLU A 103 -19.40 -2.04 -6.07
CA GLU A 103 -18.18 -2.56 -5.45
C GLU A 103 -17.19 -3.08 -6.51
N TYR A 104 -17.65 -3.77 -7.56
CA TYR A 104 -16.77 -4.16 -8.68
C TYR A 104 -16.24 -2.94 -9.44
N ALA A 105 -17.09 -1.95 -9.72
CA ALA A 105 -16.68 -0.73 -10.40
C ALA A 105 -15.61 0.02 -9.59
N HIS A 106 -15.80 0.16 -8.28
CA HIS A 106 -14.80 0.76 -7.40
C HIS A 106 -13.47 0.00 -7.44
N MET A 107 -13.49 -1.33 -7.35
CA MET A 107 -12.26 -2.12 -7.41
C MET A 107 -11.55 -2.05 -8.77
N ALA A 108 -12.28 -1.84 -9.86
CA ALA A 108 -11.70 -1.55 -11.18
C ALA A 108 -10.96 -0.20 -11.20
N ASP A 109 -11.53 0.82 -10.54
CA ASP A 109 -10.86 2.12 -10.39
C ASP A 109 -9.63 2.01 -9.46
N VAL A 110 -9.73 1.26 -8.35
CA VAL A 110 -8.60 0.98 -7.45
C VAL A 110 -7.45 0.34 -8.22
N ARG A 111 -7.75 -0.62 -9.11
CA ARG A 111 -6.76 -1.22 -10.01
C ARG A 111 -6.11 -0.16 -10.89
N ALA A 112 -6.88 0.71 -11.53
CA ALA A 112 -6.32 1.75 -12.41
C ALA A 112 -5.37 2.70 -11.66
N VAL A 113 -5.78 3.15 -10.46
CA VAL A 113 -4.96 4.00 -9.58
C VAL A 113 -3.69 3.28 -9.16
N PHE A 114 -3.78 2.03 -8.73
CA PHE A 114 -2.63 1.24 -8.30
C PHE A 114 -1.63 1.00 -9.44
N ARG A 115 -2.11 0.70 -10.65
CA ARG A 115 -1.27 0.61 -11.86
C ARG A 115 -0.53 1.92 -12.15
N GLY A 116 -1.17 3.07 -11.92
CA GLY A 116 -0.53 4.38 -12.01
C GLY A 116 0.63 4.52 -11.02
N PHE A 117 0.43 4.12 -9.77
CA PHE A 117 1.48 4.09 -8.75
C PHE A 117 2.62 3.12 -9.08
N GLU A 118 2.34 1.94 -9.64
CA GLU A 118 3.37 0.99 -10.09
C GLU A 118 4.25 1.58 -11.20
N ILE A 119 3.65 2.23 -12.20
CA ILE A 119 4.40 2.93 -13.25
C ILE A 119 5.25 4.04 -12.62
N GLY A 120 4.66 4.84 -11.74
CA GLY A 120 5.37 5.88 -11.00
C GLY A 120 6.55 5.34 -10.18
N ALA A 121 6.38 4.20 -9.51
CA ALA A 121 7.43 3.52 -8.75
C ALA A 121 8.60 3.08 -9.64
N VAL A 122 8.31 2.50 -10.81
CA VAL A 122 9.35 2.12 -11.78
C VAL A 122 10.10 3.35 -12.29
N LEU A 123 9.40 4.43 -12.65
CA LEU A 123 10.04 5.69 -13.07
C LEU A 123 10.87 6.31 -11.94
N GLY A 124 10.34 6.30 -10.71
CA GLY A 124 11.03 6.74 -9.50
C GLY A 124 12.33 5.97 -9.29
N LEU A 125 12.31 4.64 -9.45
CA LEU A 125 13.51 3.81 -9.35
C LEU A 125 14.59 4.25 -10.35
N PHE A 126 14.24 4.52 -11.61
CA PHE A 126 15.19 5.02 -12.61
C PHE A 126 15.74 6.40 -12.24
N VAL A 127 14.90 7.31 -11.75
CA VAL A 127 15.32 8.64 -11.28
C VAL A 127 16.29 8.52 -10.09
N ALA A 128 15.96 7.68 -9.11
CA ALA A 128 16.83 7.41 -7.96
C ALA A 128 18.18 6.83 -8.39
N ALA A 129 18.18 5.84 -9.29
CA ALA A 129 19.40 5.23 -9.82
C ALA A 129 20.28 6.25 -10.55
N TYR A 130 19.67 7.12 -11.37
CA TYR A 130 20.36 8.18 -12.08
C TYR A 130 20.99 9.22 -11.13
N ASP A 131 20.24 9.71 -10.14
CA ASP A 131 20.76 10.68 -9.16
C ASP A 131 21.90 10.09 -8.32
N VAL A 132 21.78 8.82 -7.91
CA VAL A 132 22.86 8.09 -7.23
C VAL A 132 24.07 7.94 -8.15
N ALA A 133 23.89 7.59 -9.43
CA ALA A 133 25.00 7.46 -10.38
C ALA A 133 25.78 8.77 -10.57
N ILE A 134 25.09 9.91 -10.66
CA ILE A 134 25.73 11.23 -10.70
C ILE A 134 26.47 11.52 -9.39
N ALA A 135 25.84 11.26 -8.24
CA ALA A 135 26.45 11.51 -6.94
C ALA A 135 27.69 10.61 -6.72
N ARG A 136 27.72 9.39 -7.29
CA ARG A 136 28.90 8.50 -7.24
C ARG A 136 30.10 9.14 -7.94
N ARG A 137 29.90 9.79 -9.10
CA ARG A 137 30.97 10.50 -9.83
C ARG A 137 31.55 11.67 -9.04
N ARG A 138 30.78 12.23 -8.10
CA ARG A 138 31.19 13.34 -7.22
C ARG A 138 31.69 12.89 -5.85
N GLY A 139 31.66 11.59 -5.54
CA GLY A 139 32.01 11.06 -4.22
C GLY A 139 30.93 11.24 -3.13
N ASP A 140 29.74 11.74 -3.48
CA ASP A 140 28.69 12.13 -2.53
C ASP A 140 27.55 11.10 -2.39
N ALA A 141 27.59 9.99 -3.13
CA ALA A 141 26.49 9.03 -3.19
C ALA A 141 25.99 8.55 -1.83
N MET A 142 26.90 8.18 -0.91
CA MET A 142 26.50 7.69 0.42
C MET A 142 25.88 8.80 1.28
N ARG A 143 26.30 10.06 1.10
CA ARG A 143 25.68 11.21 1.78
C ARG A 143 24.28 11.45 1.23
N LEU A 144 24.13 11.40 -0.09
CA LEU A 144 22.84 11.55 -0.77
C LEU A 144 21.86 10.45 -0.34
N ILE A 145 22.28 9.18 -0.35
CA ILE A 145 21.43 8.04 0.06
C ILE A 145 21.03 8.16 1.52
N ARG A 146 21.98 8.46 2.43
CA ARG A 146 21.68 8.64 3.85
C ARG A 146 20.64 9.75 4.06
N SER A 147 20.86 10.92 3.46
CA SER A 147 19.95 12.06 3.61
C SER A 147 18.58 11.78 2.98
N GLY A 148 18.55 11.18 1.79
CA GLY A 148 17.32 10.79 1.10
C GLY A 148 16.50 9.80 1.92
N ALA A 149 17.14 8.77 2.49
CA ALA A 149 16.48 7.77 3.33
C ALA A 149 15.95 8.36 4.65
N LEU A 150 16.68 9.28 5.29
CA LEU A 150 16.20 9.95 6.50
C LEU A 150 15.02 10.88 6.22
N VAL A 151 15.07 11.64 5.12
CA VAL A 151 13.97 12.53 4.71
C VAL A 151 12.74 11.71 4.34
N SER A 152 12.89 10.62 3.58
CA SER A 152 11.76 9.75 3.25
C SER A 152 11.16 9.09 4.49
N ALA A 153 12.00 8.62 5.43
CA ALA A 153 11.54 8.06 6.69
C ALA A 153 10.73 9.10 7.51
N ALA A 154 11.21 10.34 7.58
CA ALA A 154 10.50 11.42 8.26
C ALA A 154 9.15 11.74 7.62
N ILE A 155 9.08 11.80 6.27
CA ILE A 155 7.83 12.02 5.54
C ILE A 155 6.83 10.91 5.82
N VAL A 156 7.25 9.65 5.67
CA VAL A 156 6.34 8.50 5.87
C VAL A 156 5.92 8.37 7.34
N ALA A 157 6.82 8.62 8.29
CA ALA A 157 6.47 8.63 9.70
C ALA A 157 5.46 9.72 10.03
N LEU A 158 5.61 10.93 9.49
CA LEU A 158 4.66 12.03 9.69
C LEU A 158 3.28 11.70 9.13
N VAL A 159 3.23 11.16 7.90
CA VAL A 159 1.97 10.70 7.28
C VAL A 159 1.35 9.56 8.09
N GLY A 160 2.16 8.62 8.57
CA GLY A 160 1.69 7.50 9.40
C GLY A 160 1.11 7.96 10.74
N VAL A 161 1.73 8.92 11.41
CA VAL A 161 1.18 9.54 12.63
C VAL A 161 -0.14 10.25 12.33
N ALA A 162 -0.22 11.00 11.23
CA ALA A 162 -1.46 11.65 10.81
C ALA A 162 -2.57 10.62 10.54
N ALA A 163 -2.26 9.53 9.83
CA ALA A 163 -3.20 8.44 9.55
C ALA A 163 -3.68 7.73 10.82
N ALA A 164 -2.84 7.65 11.86
CA ALA A 164 -3.20 7.02 13.13
C ALA A 164 -4.17 7.88 13.97
N VAL A 165 -4.13 9.21 13.85
CA VAL A 165 -4.97 10.12 14.66
C VAL A 165 -6.15 10.70 13.89
N ALA A 166 -6.11 10.67 12.56
CA ALA A 166 -7.07 11.30 11.66
C ALA A 166 -7.41 10.38 10.48
N PHE A 167 -7.68 9.10 10.77
CA PHE A 167 -7.94 8.07 9.75
C PHE A 167 -9.09 8.46 8.82
N ASP A 168 -10.28 8.75 9.36
CA ASP A 168 -11.47 9.08 8.56
C ASP A 168 -11.29 10.27 7.61
N PRO A 169 -10.83 11.47 8.05
CA PRO A 169 -10.64 12.58 7.13
C PRO A 169 -9.52 12.33 6.12
N LEU A 170 -8.47 11.56 6.46
CA LEU A 170 -7.44 11.18 5.50
C LEU A 170 -7.94 10.13 4.50
N PHE A 171 -8.77 9.19 4.94
CA PHE A 171 -9.46 8.25 4.07
C PHE A 171 -10.32 9.02 3.06
N LEU A 172 -11.16 9.95 3.52
CA LEU A 172 -11.99 10.78 2.64
C LEU A 172 -11.15 11.59 1.66
N LEU A 173 -10.14 12.32 2.14
CA LEU A 173 -9.27 13.13 1.26
C LEU A 173 -8.56 12.28 0.20
N PHE A 174 -8.01 11.13 0.59
CA PHE A 174 -7.39 10.21 -0.37
C PHE A 174 -8.39 9.78 -1.43
N HIS A 175 -9.60 9.39 -1.02
CA HIS A 175 -10.59 8.89 -1.95
C HIS A 175 -11.18 9.97 -2.84
N GLU A 176 -11.35 11.20 -2.36
CA GLU A 176 -11.78 12.33 -3.19
C GLU A 176 -10.76 12.67 -4.29
N ILE A 177 -9.47 12.53 -4.00
CA ILE A 177 -8.39 12.76 -4.98
C ILE A 177 -8.39 11.69 -6.07
N PHE A 178 -8.50 10.41 -5.69
CA PHE A 178 -8.32 9.27 -6.61
C PHE A 178 -9.61 8.74 -7.22
N PHE A 179 -10.76 9.04 -6.61
CA PHE A 179 -12.10 8.63 -7.04
C PHE A 179 -13.06 9.84 -7.05
N PRO A 180 -12.79 10.89 -7.86
CA PRO A 180 -13.58 12.12 -7.90
C PRO A 180 -15.05 11.91 -8.32
N GLN A 181 -15.39 10.75 -8.89
CA GLN A 181 -16.74 10.30 -9.22
C GLN A 181 -17.57 9.87 -8.00
N GLY A 182 -16.95 9.73 -6.82
CA GLY A 182 -17.65 9.46 -5.55
C GLY A 182 -18.05 8.01 -5.29
N ASN A 183 -17.53 7.03 -6.06
CA ASN A 183 -17.92 5.62 -5.96
C ASN A 183 -17.13 4.82 -4.91
N PHE A 184 -16.86 5.41 -3.74
CA PHE A 184 -16.09 4.78 -2.66
C PHE A 184 -16.83 4.74 -1.31
N LEU A 185 -17.97 5.44 -1.20
CA LEU A 185 -18.79 5.45 0.01
C LEU A 185 -19.77 4.29 -0.02
N PHE A 186 -19.44 3.22 0.69
CA PHE A 186 -20.30 2.06 0.87
C PHE A 186 -20.94 2.05 2.26
N SER A 187 -22.13 1.45 2.36
CA SER A 187 -22.75 1.16 3.65
C SER A 187 -21.93 0.15 4.46
N SER A 188 -22.05 0.17 5.77
CA SER A 188 -21.32 -0.74 6.68
C SER A 188 -21.68 -2.22 6.48
N ASP A 189 -22.78 -2.50 5.78
CA ASP A 189 -23.25 -3.84 5.45
C ASP A 189 -22.85 -4.30 4.03
N SER A 190 -22.06 -3.52 3.29
CA SER A 190 -21.49 -3.92 2.02
C SER A 190 -20.48 -5.05 2.19
N ASN A 191 -20.38 -5.92 1.18
CA ASN A 191 -19.47 -7.06 1.24
C ASN A 191 -18.01 -6.62 1.16
N LEU A 192 -17.72 -5.51 0.48
CA LEU A 192 -16.40 -4.95 0.37
C LEU A 192 -15.92 -4.37 1.71
N ILE A 193 -16.79 -3.70 2.46
CA ILE A 193 -16.47 -3.22 3.83
C ILE A 193 -16.36 -4.40 4.80
N ARG A 194 -17.19 -5.45 4.64
CA ARG A 194 -17.05 -6.69 5.42
C ARG A 194 -15.76 -7.45 5.12
N LEU A 195 -15.26 -7.38 3.89
CA LEU A 195 -13.98 -7.95 3.49
C LEU A 195 -12.79 -7.10 3.95
N TYR A 196 -12.91 -5.78 3.85
CA TYR A 196 -11.85 -4.84 4.22
C TYR A 196 -12.35 -3.87 5.29
N PRO A 197 -12.59 -4.36 6.52
CA PRO A 197 -13.02 -3.54 7.63
C PRO A 197 -11.89 -2.62 8.12
N GLU A 198 -12.21 -1.69 9.00
CA GLU A 198 -11.26 -0.68 9.50
C GLU A 198 -9.96 -1.29 10.07
N TRP A 199 -10.06 -2.37 10.84
CA TRP A 199 -8.87 -3.05 11.41
C TRP A 199 -7.92 -3.57 10.32
N TYR A 200 -8.44 -3.94 9.14
CA TYR A 200 -7.61 -4.37 8.02
C TYR A 200 -6.85 -3.17 7.45
N TRP A 201 -7.55 -2.08 7.14
CA TRP A 201 -6.93 -0.89 6.55
C TRP A 201 -5.93 -0.21 7.49
N GLN A 202 -6.27 -0.08 8.77
CA GLN A 202 -5.33 0.43 9.77
C GLN A 202 -4.11 -0.49 9.91
N GLY A 203 -4.35 -1.81 9.97
CA GLY A 203 -3.29 -2.81 10.09
C GLY A 203 -2.31 -2.82 8.92
N ILE A 204 -2.82 -2.84 7.69
CA ILE A 204 -1.99 -2.79 6.48
C ILE A 204 -1.26 -1.45 6.36
N THR A 205 -1.95 -0.32 6.61
CA THR A 205 -1.33 1.02 6.56
C THR A 205 -0.18 1.14 7.56
N ALA A 206 -0.39 0.69 8.80
CA ALA A 206 0.64 0.64 9.83
C ALA A 206 1.78 -0.31 9.44
N GLY A 207 1.46 -1.50 8.95
CA GLY A 207 2.42 -2.50 8.51
C GLY A 207 3.36 -2.00 7.41
N VAL A 208 2.79 -1.42 6.36
CA VAL A 208 3.53 -0.81 5.24
C VAL A 208 4.39 0.36 5.74
N GLY A 209 3.81 1.28 6.52
CA GLY A 209 4.51 2.45 7.03
C GLY A 209 5.70 2.09 7.95
N LEU A 210 5.50 1.18 8.91
CA LEU A 210 6.54 0.72 9.80
C LEU A 210 7.64 -0.05 9.06
N SER A 211 7.27 -0.92 8.11
CA SER A 211 8.24 -1.64 7.27
C SER A 211 9.09 -0.68 6.44
N PHE A 212 8.47 0.37 5.90
CA PHE A 212 9.17 1.38 5.13
C PHE A 212 10.16 2.16 6.00
N VAL A 213 9.70 2.66 7.15
CA VAL A 213 10.57 3.42 8.08
C VAL A 213 11.74 2.56 8.53
N ALA A 214 11.51 1.28 8.87
CA ALA A 214 12.58 0.35 9.23
C ALA A 214 13.59 0.18 8.10
N ALA A 215 13.14 -0.08 6.87
CA ALA A 215 14.01 -0.24 5.70
C ALA A 215 14.83 1.04 5.44
N ALA A 216 14.19 2.21 5.50
CA ALA A 216 14.85 3.49 5.30
C ALA A 216 15.92 3.78 6.39
N LEU A 217 15.65 3.45 7.66
CA LEU A 217 16.62 3.59 8.74
C LEU A 217 17.82 2.63 8.55
N VAL A 218 17.58 1.40 8.09
CA VAL A 218 18.65 0.46 7.74
C VAL A 218 19.50 1.02 6.57
N THR A 219 18.88 1.57 5.53
CA THR A 219 19.59 2.24 4.43
C THR A 219 20.43 3.43 4.91
N ALA A 220 19.89 4.24 5.83
CA ALA A 220 20.61 5.36 6.41
C ALA A 220 21.80 4.91 7.28
N ALA A 221 21.60 3.89 8.11
CA ALA A 221 22.62 3.32 9.00
C ALA A 221 23.79 2.70 8.20
N THR A 222 23.48 1.87 7.21
CA THR A 222 24.49 1.25 6.33
C THR A 222 25.29 2.30 5.55
N SER A 223 24.62 3.34 5.02
CA SER A 223 25.28 4.47 4.36
C SER A 223 26.19 5.25 5.31
N HIS A 224 25.77 5.45 6.56
CA HIS A 224 26.56 6.11 7.60
C HIS A 224 27.81 5.31 7.97
N ILE A 225 27.68 3.98 8.14
CA ILE A 225 28.81 3.09 8.41
C ILE A 225 29.82 3.14 7.25
N ALA A 226 29.34 3.10 6.00
CA ALA A 226 30.19 3.18 4.81
C ALA A 226 30.97 4.51 4.74
N LEU A 227 30.34 5.64 5.12
CA LEU A 227 31.02 6.94 5.20
C LEU A 227 32.11 6.96 6.28
N ARG A 228 31.84 6.38 7.47
CA ARG A 228 32.83 6.30 8.55
C ARG A 228 34.05 5.47 8.17
N ARG A 229 33.85 4.33 7.49
CA ARG A 229 34.94 3.47 7.03
C ARG A 229 35.86 4.18 6.04
N ARG A 230 35.30 4.96 5.11
CA ARG A 230 36.09 5.75 4.13
C ARG A 230 36.91 6.86 4.79
N SER A 231 36.38 7.48 5.84
CA SER A 231 37.09 8.52 6.59
C SER A 231 38.33 7.96 7.31
N ASN A 232 38.24 6.76 7.89
CA ASN A 232 39.35 6.15 8.63
C ASN A 232 40.50 5.68 7.73
N THR A 233 40.24 5.40 6.46
CA THR A 233 41.27 5.01 5.47
C THR A 233 42.06 6.20 4.90
N TYR A 234 41.63 7.45 5.13
CA TYR A 234 42.31 8.66 4.64
C TYR A 234 42.99 9.40 5.80
N THR A 235 43.88 8.71 6.51
CA THR A 235 44.84 9.35 7.42
C THR A 235 46.23 9.14 6.84
N PRO A 236 46.78 10.07 6.03
CA PRO A 236 48.20 10.05 5.72
C PRO A 236 48.93 10.38 7.02
N ALA A 237 49.64 9.40 7.58
CA ALA A 237 50.66 9.68 8.57
C ALA A 237 51.80 10.43 7.87
N GLY A 238 51.99 11.69 8.24
CA GLY A 238 53.25 12.41 8.03
C GLY A 238 54.29 11.99 9.05
#